data_AF-Q9HNM6-F1
#
_entry.id   AF-Q9HNM6-F1
#
_cell.length_a   1.000
_cell.length_b   1.000
_cell.length_c   1.000
_cell.angle_alpha   90.00
_cell.angle_beta   90.00
_cell.angle_gamma   90.00
#
_symmetry.space_group_name_H-M   'P 1'
#
loop_
_entity.id
_entity.type
_entity.pdbx_description
1 polymer ?
#
loop_
_entity_poly.entity_id
_entity_poly.type
_entity_poly.pdbx_seq_one_letter_code
_entity_poly.pdbx_strand_id
1 'polypeptide(L)'
;MNAIADADAVVVAGVDGPARGGGVELALACDVRVCTPAASFAETGVTLGLFGAWGGTRRLRQAVGTTHAADLSLSGRTVDAADARAMGLVSRIVEDPRAVADEIAANDPDALRELQALLGQNGSQAATDEREAAAFGRLHAEPR
;
A
#
# COMPACT_ATOMS: atom_id res chain seq x y z
N MET A 1 -11.90 -1.95 5.88
CA MET A 1 -10.74 -1.82 4.95
C MET A 1 -10.48 -3.06 4.11
N ASN A 2 -10.98 -4.24 4.48
CA ASN A 2 -10.83 -5.46 3.67
C ASN A 2 -11.38 -5.32 2.25
N ALA A 3 -12.51 -4.63 2.05
CA ALA A 3 -13.04 -4.36 0.71
C ALA A 3 -12.04 -3.66 -0.25
N ILE A 4 -11.11 -2.85 0.28
CA ILE A 4 -10.04 -2.24 -0.51
C ILE A 4 -8.86 -3.22 -0.66
N ALA A 5 -8.45 -3.84 0.45
CA ALA A 5 -7.29 -4.74 0.47
C ALA A 5 -7.51 -6.03 -0.35
N ASP A 6 -8.76 -6.43 -0.55
CA ASP A 6 -9.16 -7.65 -1.24
C ASP A 6 -9.77 -7.34 -2.62
N ALA A 7 -9.61 -6.11 -3.14
CA ALA A 7 -10.15 -5.72 -4.43
C ALA A 7 -9.41 -6.42 -5.59
N ASP A 8 -10.16 -6.90 -6.60
CA ASP A 8 -9.61 -7.54 -7.81
C ASP A 8 -8.92 -6.56 -8.78
N ALA A 9 -8.85 -5.28 -8.44
CA ALA A 9 -8.20 -4.24 -9.20
C ALA A 9 -7.08 -3.62 -8.37
N VAL A 10 -5.98 -3.25 -9.03
CA VAL A 10 -4.88 -2.52 -8.39
C VAL A 10 -5.38 -1.17 -7.86
N VAL A 11 -5.22 -0.95 -6.56
CA VAL A 11 -5.65 0.26 -5.88
C VAL A 11 -4.45 1.16 -5.59
N VAL A 12 -4.50 2.39 -6.10
CA VAL A 12 -3.49 3.42 -5.83
C VAL A 12 -4.05 4.45 -4.86
N ALA A 13 -3.43 4.56 -3.68
CA ALA A 13 -3.67 5.67 -2.77
C ALA A 13 -2.88 6.90 -3.23
N GLY A 14 -3.59 7.93 -3.67
CA GLY A 14 -3.05 9.27 -3.83
C GLY A 14 -3.37 10.12 -2.61
N VAL A 15 -2.36 10.60 -1.90
CA VAL A 15 -2.53 11.41 -0.70
C VAL A 15 -2.10 12.85 -1.00
N ASP A 16 -3.06 13.77 -1.02
CA ASP A 16 -2.84 15.20 -1.22
C ASP A 16 -3.25 15.98 0.04
N GLY A 17 -2.31 16.08 0.99
CA GLY A 17 -2.54 16.71 2.29
C GLY A 17 -2.49 15.75 3.49
N PRO A 18 -3.02 16.17 4.65
CA PRO A 18 -2.91 15.41 5.89
C PRO A 18 -3.72 14.09 5.89
N ALA A 19 -3.04 12.96 6.09
CA ALA A 19 -3.63 11.66 6.41
C ALA A 19 -3.39 11.33 7.90
N ARG A 20 -4.44 11.00 8.66
CA ARG A 20 -4.38 10.74 10.10
C ARG A 20 -5.16 9.49 10.47
N GLY A 21 -4.60 8.65 11.34
CA GLY A 21 -5.24 7.43 11.85
C GLY A 21 -5.85 6.59 10.72
N GLY A 22 -7.18 6.51 10.67
CA GLY A 22 -7.90 5.80 9.61
C GLY A 22 -7.55 6.22 8.18
N GLY A 23 -7.10 7.45 7.93
CA GLY A 23 -6.59 7.86 6.61
C GLY A 23 -5.26 7.19 6.25
N VAL A 24 -4.37 7.00 7.24
CA VAL A 24 -3.12 6.23 7.06
C VAL A 24 -3.46 4.75 6.87
N GLU A 25 -4.36 4.20 7.69
CA GLU A 25 -4.79 2.80 7.57
C GLU A 25 -5.46 2.52 6.21
N LEU A 26 -6.23 3.48 5.67
CA LEU A 26 -6.82 3.38 4.33
C LEU A 26 -5.73 3.34 3.26
N ALA A 27 -4.76 4.26 3.32
CA ALA A 27 -3.64 4.26 2.37
C ALA A 27 -2.84 2.96 2.44
N LEU A 28 -2.62 2.43 3.65
CA LEU A 28 -1.94 1.15 3.88
C LEU A 28 -2.70 -0.06 3.35
N ALA A 29 -4.01 0.03 3.17
CA ALA A 29 -4.81 -1.03 2.56
C ALA A 29 -4.66 -1.08 1.03
N CYS A 30 -4.19 0.00 0.39
CA CYS A 30 -3.96 0.06 -1.05
C CYS A 30 -2.61 -0.58 -1.44
N ASP A 31 -2.52 -1.08 -2.67
CA ASP A 31 -1.32 -1.72 -3.23
C ASP A 31 -0.16 -0.72 -3.36
N VAL A 32 -0.46 0.45 -3.93
CA VAL A 32 0.51 1.52 -4.18
C VAL A 32 0.11 2.76 -3.39
N ARG A 33 1.10 3.41 -2.77
CA ARG A 33 0.92 4.68 -2.05
C ARG A 33 1.83 5.74 -2.65
N VAL A 34 1.24 6.81 -3.16
CA VAL A 34 1.94 8.01 -3.64
C VAL A 34 1.34 9.25 -2.99
N CYS A 35 2.09 10.34 -2.96
CA CYS A 35 1.61 11.56 -2.33
C CYS A 35 2.10 12.83 -3.02
N THR A 36 1.45 13.95 -2.73
CA THR A 36 1.94 15.28 -3.11
C THR A 36 2.95 15.79 -2.08
N PRO A 37 3.76 16.81 -2.42
CA PRO A 37 4.62 17.49 -1.44
C PRO A 37 3.84 18.07 -0.24
N ALA A 38 2.54 18.34 -0.39
CA ALA A 38 1.68 18.85 0.68
C ALA A 38 1.26 17.76 1.70
N ALA A 39 1.54 16.49 1.41
CA ALA A 39 1.10 15.39 2.24
C ALA A 39 1.84 15.29 3.58
N SER A 40 1.12 14.82 4.60
CA SER A 40 1.71 14.45 5.89
C SER A 40 0.95 13.28 6.50
N PHE A 41 1.61 12.47 7.31
CA PHE A 41 1.06 11.23 7.86
C PHE A 41 1.25 11.17 9.38
N ALA A 42 0.26 10.68 10.12
CA ALA A 42 0.41 10.37 11.54
C ALA A 42 -0.60 9.32 12.01
N GLU A 43 -0.14 8.39 12.85
CA GLU A 43 -0.99 7.43 13.57
C GLU A 43 -1.34 7.99 14.95
N THR A 44 -2.28 8.93 15.00
CA THR A 44 -2.60 9.69 16.23
C THR A 44 -3.49 8.94 17.22
N GLY A 45 -3.78 7.65 17.01
CA GLY A 45 -4.68 6.88 17.88
C GLY A 45 -4.24 6.95 19.34
N VAL A 46 -2.95 6.81 19.60
CA VAL A 46 -2.39 6.79 20.96
C VAL A 46 -2.59 8.10 21.71
N THR A 47 -2.63 9.24 21.02
CA THR A 47 -2.88 10.55 21.65
C THR A 47 -4.35 10.72 22.06
N LEU A 48 -5.23 9.87 21.53
CA LEU A 48 -6.66 9.81 21.82
C LEU A 48 -7.02 8.65 22.76
N GLY A 49 -6.05 7.91 23.29
CA GLY A 49 -6.27 6.76 24.17
C GLY A 49 -6.77 5.50 23.46
N LEU A 50 -6.54 5.39 22.14
CA LEU A 50 -6.92 4.24 21.32
C LEU A 50 -5.78 3.84 20.36
N PHE A 51 -6.01 2.89 19.46
CA PHE A 51 -5.06 2.57 18.39
C PHE A 51 -5.80 2.15 17.12
N GLY A 52 -5.13 2.24 15.96
CA GLY A 52 -5.67 1.81 14.67
C GLY A 52 -5.91 0.29 14.63
N ALA A 53 -7.14 -0.12 14.36
CA ALA A 53 -7.58 -1.52 14.43
C ALA A 53 -8.06 -2.09 13.08
N TRP A 54 -7.89 -1.36 11.97
CA TRP A 54 -8.31 -1.83 10.64
C TRP A 54 -7.17 -2.51 9.86
N GLY A 55 -6.20 -3.05 10.61
CA GLY A 55 -5.01 -3.73 10.13
C GLY A 55 -3.79 -2.83 9.95
N GLY A 56 -3.85 -1.57 10.39
CA GLY A 56 -2.72 -0.64 10.40
C GLY A 56 -1.49 -1.19 11.12
N THR A 57 -1.67 -1.83 12.28
CA THR A 57 -0.56 -2.42 13.07
C THR A 57 0.29 -3.43 12.28
N ARG A 58 -0.32 -4.24 11.42
CA ARG A 58 0.38 -5.19 10.55
C ARG A 58 0.94 -4.50 9.31
N ARG A 59 0.10 -3.77 8.57
CA ARG A 59 0.45 -3.21 7.26
C ARG A 59 1.50 -2.09 7.39
N LEU A 60 1.44 -1.27 8.44
CA LEU A 60 2.45 -0.26 8.70
C LEU A 60 3.83 -0.88 8.93
N ARG A 61 3.91 -1.93 9.76
CA ARG A 61 5.17 -2.66 9.99
C ARG A 61 5.74 -3.28 8.71
N GLN A 62 4.89 -3.76 7.81
CA GLN A 62 5.33 -4.29 6.51
C GLN A 62 5.81 -3.17 5.58
N ALA A 63 5.18 -1.99 5.62
CA ALA A 63 5.52 -0.87 4.77
C ALA A 63 6.84 -0.18 5.19
N VAL A 64 7.03 0.09 6.48
CA VAL A 64 8.14 0.93 6.98
C VAL A 64 9.14 0.19 7.88
N GLY A 65 8.95 -1.12 8.06
CA GLY A 65 9.73 -1.92 8.99
C GLY A 65 9.36 -1.66 10.47
N THR A 66 9.94 -2.47 11.36
CA THR A 66 9.58 -2.46 12.79
C THR A 66 9.89 -1.13 13.47
N THR A 67 11.06 -0.54 13.19
CA THR A 67 11.54 0.67 13.89
C THR A 67 10.67 1.88 13.60
N HIS A 68 10.45 2.21 12.33
CA HIS A 68 9.62 3.37 11.95
C HIS A 68 8.15 3.16 12.31
N ALA A 69 7.63 1.93 12.20
CA ALA A 69 6.26 1.65 12.59
C ALA A 69 6.04 1.85 14.09
N ALA A 70 6.98 1.42 14.94
CA ALA A 70 6.89 1.65 16.38
C ALA A 70 6.98 3.14 16.72
N ASP A 71 7.92 3.86 16.12
CA ASP A 71 8.05 5.31 16.29
C ASP A 71 6.76 6.04 15.92
N LEU A 72 6.23 5.85 14.70
CA LEU A 72 5.00 6.49 14.24
C LEU A 72 3.79 6.14 15.11
N SER A 73 3.62 4.85 15.45
CA SER A 73 2.42 4.39 16.16
C SER A 73 2.42 4.77 17.64
N LEU A 74 3.57 4.74 18.30
CA LEU A 74 3.68 4.97 19.74
C LEU A 74 3.85 6.45 20.08
N SER A 75 4.47 7.24 19.19
CA SER A 75 4.60 8.69 19.40
C SER A 75 3.38 9.46 18.92
N GLY A 76 2.64 8.94 17.93
CA GLY A 76 1.62 9.69 17.21
C GLY A 76 2.17 10.91 16.46
N ARG A 77 3.49 10.98 16.24
CA ARG A 77 4.12 12.12 15.57
C ARG A 77 3.70 12.22 14.11
N THR A 78 3.77 13.43 13.58
CA THR A 78 3.56 13.68 12.15
C THR A 78 4.87 13.55 11.39
N VAL A 79 4.84 12.91 10.23
CA VAL A 79 5.89 12.92 9.21
C VAL A 79 5.39 13.65 7.97
N ASP A 80 6.28 14.36 7.30
CA ASP A 80 5.99 14.98 6.00
C ASP A 80 6.16 13.97 4.85
N ALA A 81 5.93 14.42 3.62
CA ALA A 81 6.07 13.60 2.43
C ALA A 81 7.50 13.04 2.23
N ALA A 82 8.53 13.82 2.54
CA ALA A 82 9.93 13.42 2.34
C ALA A 82 10.34 12.32 3.33
N ASP A 83 10.00 12.50 4.60
CA ASP A 83 10.20 11.48 5.64
C ASP A 83 9.40 10.21 5.33
N ALA A 84 8.13 10.36 4.93
CA ALA A 84 7.30 9.22 4.55
C ALA A 84 7.91 8.43 3.38
N ARG A 85 8.51 9.12 2.39
CA ARG A 85 9.19 8.49 1.26
C ARG A 85 10.47 7.77 1.70
N ALA A 86 11.25 8.38 2.58
CA ALA A 86 12.49 7.81 3.11
C ALA A 86 12.23 6.55 3.95
N MET A 87 11.13 6.52 4.70
CA MET A 87 10.72 5.37 5.51
C MET A 87 10.12 4.22 4.70
N GLY A 88 9.73 4.46 3.45
CA GLY A 88 9.02 3.49 2.61
C GLY A 88 7.49 3.50 2.77
N LEU A 89 6.92 4.47 3.48
CA LEU A 89 5.47 4.59 3.65
C LEU A 89 4.79 4.93 2.31
N VAL A 90 5.43 5.79 1.51
CA VAL A 90 5.03 6.12 0.14
C VAL A 90 6.15 5.76 -0.83
N SER A 91 5.82 5.39 -2.06
CA SER A 91 6.77 4.99 -3.10
C SER A 91 7.22 6.14 -3.99
N ARG A 92 6.40 7.18 -4.16
CA ARG A 92 6.67 8.35 -5.01
C ARG A 92 6.05 9.61 -4.40
N ILE A 93 6.73 10.73 -4.55
CA ILE A 93 6.19 12.08 -4.33
C ILE A 93 5.95 12.68 -5.72
N VAL A 94 4.72 13.07 -6.03
CA VAL A 94 4.28 13.54 -7.35
C VAL A 94 3.29 14.68 -7.21
N GLU A 95 3.24 15.60 -8.17
CA GLU A 95 2.24 16.69 -8.17
C GLU A 95 0.83 16.19 -8.45
N ASP A 96 0.70 15.18 -9.32
CA ASP A 96 -0.57 14.55 -9.67
C ASP A 96 -0.55 13.04 -9.37
N PRO A 97 -1.08 12.62 -8.21
CA PRO A 97 -1.22 11.20 -7.89
C PRO A 97 -2.04 10.39 -8.90
N ARG A 98 -2.99 11.01 -9.61
CA ARG A 98 -3.84 10.30 -10.57
C ARG A 98 -3.04 9.81 -11.77
N ALA A 99 -2.06 10.59 -12.22
CA ALA A 99 -1.16 10.19 -13.30
C ALA A 99 -0.45 8.85 -13.03
N VAL A 100 -0.16 8.52 -11.76
CA VAL A 100 0.44 7.22 -11.39
C VAL A 100 -0.56 6.08 -11.54
N ALA A 101 -1.83 6.30 -11.20
CA ALA A 101 -2.87 5.29 -11.42
C ALA A 101 -3.10 5.06 -12.91
N ASP A 102 -3.10 6.12 -13.72
CA ASP A 102 -3.25 6.02 -15.17
C ASP A 102 -2.03 5.33 -15.82
N GLU A 103 -0.80 5.60 -15.35
CA GLU A 103 0.43 4.88 -15.74
C GLU A 103 0.30 3.37 -15.48
N ILE A 104 -0.17 2.98 -14.29
CA ILE A 104 -0.35 1.56 -13.94
C ILE A 104 -1.46 0.95 -14.82
N ALA A 105 -2.59 1.63 -14.98
CA ALA A 105 -3.73 1.16 -15.75
C ALA A 105 -3.46 1.02 -17.25
N ALA A 106 -2.39 1.61 -17.78
CA ALA A 106 -1.96 1.46 -19.17
C ALA A 106 -1.32 0.08 -19.46
N ASN A 107 -1.02 -0.73 -18.44
CA ASN A 107 -0.50 -2.09 -18.60
C ASN A 107 -1.64 -3.10 -18.85
N ASP A 108 -1.26 -4.33 -19.20
CA ASP A 108 -2.22 -5.42 -19.44
C ASP A 108 -3.05 -5.72 -18.17
N PRO A 109 -4.39 -5.60 -18.21
CA PRO A 109 -5.23 -5.68 -17.02
C PRO A 109 -5.25 -7.07 -16.39
N ASP A 110 -5.07 -8.13 -17.17
CA ASP A 110 -5.03 -9.49 -16.65
C ASP A 110 -3.68 -9.75 -15.97
N ALA A 111 -2.58 -9.28 -16.56
CA ALA A 111 -1.27 -9.33 -15.92
C ALA A 111 -1.22 -8.56 -14.60
N LEU A 112 -1.86 -7.38 -14.54
CA LEU A 112 -1.98 -6.59 -13.31
C LEU A 112 -2.74 -7.35 -12.22
N ARG A 113 -3.87 -7.97 -12.56
CA ARG A 113 -4.69 -8.73 -11.61
C ARG A 113 -3.94 -9.94 -11.06
N GLU A 114 -3.27 -10.69 -11.93
CA GLU A 114 -2.45 -11.84 -11.53
C GLU A 114 -1.29 -11.42 -10.61
N LEU A 115 -0.58 -10.35 -10.97
CA LEU A 115 0.55 -9.86 -10.17
C LEU A 115 0.10 -9.31 -8.81
N GLN A 116 -1.00 -8.56 -8.77
CA GLN A 116 -1.57 -8.04 -7.53
C GLN A 116 -1.92 -9.18 -6.57
N ALA A 117 -2.56 -10.24 -7.08
CA ALA A 117 -2.93 -11.41 -6.28
C ALA A 117 -1.71 -12.12 -5.70
N LEU A 118 -0.56 -12.09 -6.37
CA LEU A 118 0.71 -12.66 -5.90
C LEU A 118 1.39 -11.77 -4.83
N LEU A 119 1.43 -10.45 -5.04
CA LEU A 119 2.11 -9.50 -4.14
C LEU A 119 1.52 -9.49 -2.72
N GLY A 120 0.24 -9.79 -2.56
CA GLY A 120 -0.43 -9.85 -1.26
C GLY A 120 -0.15 -11.13 -0.45
N GLN A 121 0.47 -12.15 -1.05
CA GLN A 121 0.62 -13.47 -0.44
C GLN A 121 1.88 -13.61 0.39
N ASN A 122 1.79 -14.45 1.42
CA ASN A 122 2.96 -14.95 2.14
C ASN A 122 3.03 -16.47 1.95
N GLY A 123 4.22 -17.05 2.00
CA GLY A 123 4.42 -18.48 1.78
C GLY A 123 5.89 -18.86 1.72
N SER A 124 6.15 -20.16 1.60
CA SER A 124 7.48 -20.65 1.24
C SER A 124 7.80 -20.29 -0.22
N GLN A 125 9.09 -20.24 -0.57
CA GLN A 125 9.50 -20.02 -1.96
C GLN A 125 8.83 -21.00 -2.92
N ALA A 126 8.80 -22.30 -2.58
CA ALA A 126 8.15 -23.32 -3.39
C ALA A 126 6.66 -23.03 -3.64
N ALA A 127 5.91 -22.59 -2.62
CA ALA A 127 4.50 -22.23 -2.79
C ALA A 127 4.32 -20.96 -3.63
N THR A 128 5.27 -20.03 -3.59
CA THR A 128 5.29 -18.85 -4.46
C THR A 128 5.55 -19.26 -5.91
N ASP A 129 6.59 -20.07 -6.16
CA ASP A 129 6.96 -20.54 -7.50
C ASP A 129 5.80 -21.28 -8.20
N GLU A 130 5.09 -22.14 -7.46
CA GLU A 130 3.91 -22.85 -7.98
C GLU A 130 2.78 -21.89 -8.39
N ARG A 131 2.51 -20.85 -7.58
CA ARG A 131 1.48 -19.85 -7.87
C ARG A 131 1.86 -18.98 -9.07
N GLU A 132 3.13 -18.58 -9.14
CA GLU A 132 3.67 -17.84 -10.28
C GLU A 132 3.52 -18.65 -11.57
N ALA A 133 3.95 -19.91 -11.59
CA ALA A 133 3.79 -20.78 -12.75
C ALA A 133 2.32 -20.92 -13.18
N ALA A 134 1.39 -21.07 -12.23
CA ALA A 134 -0.03 -21.14 -12.53
C ALA A 134 -0.59 -19.81 -13.10
N ALA A 135 -0.17 -18.67 -12.55
CA ALA A 135 -0.54 -17.34 -13.04
C ALA A 135 -0.02 -17.08 -14.45
N PHE A 136 1.25 -17.38 -14.70
CA PHE A 136 1.86 -17.31 -16.04
C PHE A 136 1.12 -18.20 -17.04
N GLY A 137 0.74 -19.41 -16.63
CA GLY A 137 -0.06 -20.33 -17.44
C GLY A 137 -1.40 -19.71 -17.87
N ARG A 138 -2.13 -19.07 -16.95
CA ARG A 138 -3.42 -18.40 -17.26
C ARG A 138 -3.26 -17.28 -18.29
N LEU A 139 -2.23 -16.45 -18.15
CA LEU A 139 -1.96 -15.34 -19.08
C LEU A 139 -1.67 -15.77 -20.53
N HIS A 140 -1.21 -17.02 -20.73
CA HIS A 140 -0.84 -17.54 -22.04
C HIS A 140 -1.81 -18.64 -22.56
N ALA A 141 -2.81 -19.02 -21.78
CA ALA A 141 -3.75 -20.09 -22.12
C ALA A 141 -4.89 -19.64 -23.04
N GLU A 142 -5.21 -18.33 -23.10
CA GLU A 142 -6.29 -17.80 -23.94
C GLU A 142 -5.74 -17.02 -25.16
N PRO A 143 -6.22 -17.31 -26.39
CA PRO A 143 -6.00 -16.42 -27.52
C PRO A 143 -6.80 -15.13 -27.29
N ARG A 144 -6.09 -14.01 -27.15
CA ARG A 144 -6.65 -12.65 -27.02
C ARG A 144 -7.31 -12.16 -28.31
#